data_AF-A0A9P7SXN1-F1
#
_entry.id   AF-A0A9P7SXN1-F1
#
_cell.length_a   1.000
_cell.length_b   1.000
_cell.length_c   1.000
_cell.angle_alpha   90.00
_cell.angle_beta   90.00
_cell.angle_gamma   90.00
#
_symmetry.space_group_name_H-M   'P 1'
#
loop_
_entity.id
_entity.type
_entity.pdbx_description
1 polymer ?
#
loop_
_entity_poly.entity_id
_entity_poly.type
_entity_poly.pdbx_seq_one_letter_code
_entity_poly.pdbx_strand_id
1 'polypeptide(L)'
;MDLSYLGVHPIWTNDLGKNPATRLASGSTVPEPDQWERAIGQYCKKRQLPKFDGAATSKPFQRQLCLELCGWGDPQRRDPNGFDGDADLDDAAAVHTMIAARHLFRGDLDKAIGVLKKASTAHSELLFVSLSLQLLGRQLLGRGEKEFQLSNKDQLELDDAVASETDPYLRAISSLIATGDWATVANQRSLPFSDRAFVAVRYFEDNQLTEWLQENVAIAIEEGDIEGIALTGITENLVDIFAHHVEKFHDVQTATLVLSIAHPRYIDDIRCRAWRNAYRTHLQRHRLFFQRTKFEVESTKRSKRDGIPTLKPPARQIALRCVYCDAETSLASHGAAPVSMATSSMPTTLETRNPLLATSISAGISCPNCGRQLPRCVVCLEVVGVPRSEKPCEDKEFALTAGRFPTFCLRCEHVLHLDHARQWFSRHVECPVPECRCQCNFQANPELDYH
;
A
#
# COMPACT_ATOMS: atom_id res chain seq x y z
N MET A 1 -5.13 -7.95 -17.14
CA MET A 1 -5.97 -8.09 -15.93
C MET A 1 -5.09 -7.92 -14.73
N ASP A 2 -5.47 -7.03 -13.81
CA ASP A 2 -4.75 -6.72 -12.58
C ASP A 2 -5.49 -7.32 -11.38
N LEU A 3 -4.95 -8.42 -10.86
CA LEU A 3 -5.48 -9.14 -9.69
C LEU A 3 -4.91 -8.63 -8.36
N SER A 4 -4.20 -7.49 -8.37
CA SER A 4 -3.55 -6.97 -7.17
C SER A 4 -4.56 -6.70 -6.05
N TYR A 5 -4.23 -7.13 -4.84
CA TYR A 5 -5.02 -6.91 -3.61
C TYR A 5 -6.42 -7.55 -3.62
N LEU A 6 -6.71 -8.50 -4.51
CA LEU A 6 -7.90 -9.35 -4.40
C LEU A 6 -7.66 -10.49 -3.40
N GLY A 7 -8.69 -10.86 -2.65
CA GLY A 7 -8.66 -12.00 -1.73
C GLY A 7 -9.17 -13.29 -2.37
N VAL A 8 -9.33 -14.33 -1.55
CA VAL A 8 -9.79 -15.67 -1.98
C VAL A 8 -11.17 -15.62 -2.65
N HIS A 9 -12.14 -14.94 -2.05
CA HIS A 9 -13.52 -14.88 -2.56
C HIS A 9 -13.60 -14.28 -3.98
N PRO A 10 -13.13 -13.04 -4.26
CA PRO A 10 -13.23 -12.46 -5.59
C PRO A 10 -12.43 -13.23 -6.65
N ILE A 11 -11.32 -13.87 -6.29
CA ILE A 11 -10.56 -14.71 -7.23
C ILE A 11 -11.32 -15.98 -7.59
N TRP A 12 -12.02 -16.59 -6.62
CA TRP A 12 -12.84 -17.78 -6.85
C TRP A 12 -14.11 -17.48 -7.67
N THR A 13 -14.75 -16.33 -7.42
CA THR A 13 -16.01 -15.94 -8.06
C THR A 13 -15.83 -15.14 -9.36
N ASN A 14 -14.60 -14.90 -9.80
CA ASN A 14 -14.27 -14.05 -10.97
C ASN A 14 -14.78 -12.60 -10.83
N ASP A 15 -14.74 -12.06 -9.61
CA ASP A 15 -15.21 -10.72 -9.30
C ASP A 15 -14.05 -9.70 -9.25
N LEU A 16 -14.16 -8.62 -10.03
CA LEU A 16 -13.19 -7.52 -10.07
C LEU A 16 -13.61 -6.31 -9.22
N GLY A 17 -14.73 -6.42 -8.50
CA GLY A 17 -15.34 -5.34 -7.73
C GLY A 17 -16.29 -4.48 -8.58
N LYS A 18 -16.78 -3.38 -8.00
CA LYS A 18 -17.82 -2.54 -8.61
C LYS A 18 -17.34 -1.82 -9.87
N ASN A 19 -16.04 -1.59 -10.00
CA ASN A 19 -15.41 -0.90 -11.13
C ASN A 19 -14.35 -1.77 -11.84
N PRO A 20 -14.74 -2.82 -12.59
CA PRO A 20 -13.80 -3.74 -13.26
C PRO A 20 -12.82 -3.03 -14.21
N ALA A 21 -13.24 -1.92 -14.83
CA ALA A 21 -12.42 -1.12 -15.72
C ALA A 21 -11.13 -0.58 -15.05
N THR A 22 -11.09 -0.47 -13.72
CA THR A 22 -9.87 -0.07 -12.99
C THR A 22 -8.78 -1.15 -13.00
N ARG A 23 -9.16 -2.41 -13.21
CA ARG A 23 -8.30 -3.61 -13.20
C ARG A 23 -8.05 -4.20 -14.59
N LEU A 24 -8.68 -3.64 -15.62
CA LEU A 24 -8.56 -4.09 -17.00
C LEU A 24 -7.84 -3.04 -17.85
N ALA A 25 -7.22 -3.48 -18.94
CA ALA A 25 -6.64 -2.56 -19.91
C ALA A 25 -7.76 -1.76 -20.58
N SER A 26 -7.48 -0.52 -20.99
CA SER A 26 -8.48 0.35 -21.64
C SER A 26 -9.10 -0.36 -22.86
N GLY A 27 -10.44 -0.41 -22.90
CA GLY A 27 -11.20 -1.05 -23.99
C GLY A 27 -11.36 -2.57 -23.87
N SER A 28 -10.84 -3.20 -22.80
CA SER A 28 -11.08 -4.63 -22.54
C SER A 28 -12.41 -4.86 -21.83
N THR A 29 -13.11 -5.94 -22.19
CA THR A 29 -14.30 -6.43 -21.48
C THR A 29 -13.91 -7.31 -20.30
N VAL A 30 -14.85 -7.55 -19.38
CA VAL A 30 -14.66 -8.53 -18.31
C VAL A 30 -14.42 -9.91 -18.95
N PRO A 31 -13.35 -10.63 -18.57
CA PRO A 31 -13.06 -11.93 -19.18
C PRO A 31 -14.09 -12.98 -18.78
N GLU A 32 -14.42 -13.88 -19.71
CA GLU A 32 -15.21 -15.09 -19.45
C GLU A 32 -14.49 -16.05 -18.49
N PRO A 33 -15.19 -16.96 -17.79
CA PRO A 33 -14.59 -17.88 -16.82
C PRO A 33 -13.38 -18.67 -17.36
N ASP A 34 -13.44 -19.14 -18.61
CA ASP A 34 -12.32 -19.85 -19.25
C ASP A 34 -11.08 -18.96 -19.46
N GLN A 35 -11.29 -17.67 -19.70
CA GLN A 35 -10.21 -16.71 -19.88
C GLN A 35 -9.54 -16.38 -18.55
N TRP A 36 -10.31 -16.31 -17.46
CA TRP A 36 -9.79 -16.19 -16.10
C TRP A 36 -8.89 -17.37 -15.75
N GLU A 37 -9.38 -18.59 -15.95
CA GLU A 37 -8.64 -19.81 -15.64
C GLU A 37 -7.34 -19.91 -16.43
N ARG A 38 -7.34 -19.52 -17.71
CA ARG A 38 -6.12 -19.44 -18.53
C ARG A 38 -5.15 -18.37 -18.03
N ALA A 39 -5.64 -17.19 -17.69
CA ALA A 39 -4.79 -16.08 -17.22
C ALA A 39 -4.14 -16.41 -15.86
N ILE A 40 -4.91 -16.97 -14.92
CA ILE A 40 -4.40 -17.44 -13.64
C ILE A 40 -3.43 -18.60 -13.86
N GLY A 41 -3.74 -19.54 -14.75
CA GLY A 41 -2.83 -20.64 -15.09
C GLY A 41 -1.47 -20.18 -15.62
N GLN A 42 -1.41 -19.10 -16.41
CA GLN A 42 -0.13 -18.49 -16.82
C GLN A 42 0.65 -17.93 -15.62
N TYR A 43 -0.05 -17.29 -14.68
CA TYR A 43 0.55 -16.78 -13.44
C TYR A 43 1.10 -17.93 -12.57
N CYS A 44 0.30 -18.96 -12.32
CA CYS A 44 0.69 -20.14 -11.53
C CYS A 44 1.92 -20.83 -12.13
N LYS A 45 1.95 -21.02 -13.45
CA LYS A 45 3.12 -21.59 -14.16
C LYS A 45 4.36 -20.71 -14.03
N LYS A 46 4.23 -19.39 -14.23
CA LYS A 46 5.34 -18.44 -14.11
C LYS A 46 5.93 -18.41 -12.70
N ARG A 47 5.08 -18.55 -11.68
CA ARG A 47 5.48 -18.60 -10.26
C ARG A 47 5.83 -20.00 -9.77
N GLN A 48 5.73 -21.03 -10.62
CA GLN A 48 5.97 -22.43 -10.27
C GLN A 48 5.16 -22.89 -9.05
N LEU A 49 3.88 -22.47 -8.97
CA LEU A 49 3.00 -22.92 -7.91
C LEU A 49 2.79 -24.44 -8.01
N PRO A 50 2.69 -25.15 -6.86
CA PRO A 50 2.41 -26.58 -6.86
C PRO A 50 1.09 -26.86 -7.57
N LYS A 51 1.02 -28.01 -8.24
CA LYS A 51 -0.24 -28.45 -8.84
C LYS A 51 -1.30 -28.58 -7.74
N PHE A 52 -2.53 -28.23 -8.09
CA PHE A 52 -3.65 -28.44 -7.19
C PHE A 52 -3.79 -29.94 -6.91
N ASP A 53 -3.93 -30.23 -5.62
CA ASP A 53 -4.15 -31.56 -5.08
C ASP A 53 -5.21 -31.40 -3.99
N GLY A 54 -6.32 -32.12 -4.09
CA GLY A 54 -7.52 -31.88 -3.29
C GLY A 54 -8.80 -32.29 -4.01
N ALA A 55 -9.93 -31.69 -3.62
CA ALA A 55 -11.24 -32.05 -4.16
C ALA A 55 -11.36 -31.82 -5.68
N ALA A 56 -12.16 -32.63 -6.36
CA ALA A 56 -12.39 -32.48 -7.80
C ALA A 56 -12.92 -31.07 -8.11
N THR A 57 -12.35 -30.42 -9.13
CA THR A 57 -12.69 -29.03 -9.47
C THR A 57 -12.64 -28.76 -10.97
N SER A 58 -13.51 -27.86 -11.40
CA SER A 58 -13.48 -27.28 -12.75
C SER A 58 -12.46 -26.16 -12.90
N LYS A 59 -11.92 -25.61 -11.79
CA LYS A 59 -11.05 -24.42 -11.76
C LYS A 59 -9.74 -24.65 -10.97
N PRO A 60 -8.88 -25.59 -11.40
CA PRO A 60 -7.68 -25.98 -10.65
C PRO A 60 -6.66 -24.85 -10.46
N PHE A 61 -6.49 -23.94 -11.41
CA PHE A 61 -5.54 -22.82 -11.31
C PHE A 61 -6.04 -21.74 -10.34
N GLN A 62 -7.35 -21.49 -10.31
CA GLN A 62 -7.94 -20.63 -9.28
C GLN A 62 -7.68 -21.18 -7.88
N ARG A 63 -7.88 -22.47 -7.66
CA ARG A 63 -7.58 -23.08 -6.36
C ARG A 63 -6.11 -22.97 -5.98
N GLN A 64 -5.19 -23.17 -6.93
CA GLN A 64 -3.74 -22.95 -6.68
C GLN A 64 -3.46 -21.53 -6.20
N LEU A 65 -4.05 -20.54 -6.87
CA LEU A 65 -3.89 -19.15 -6.49
C LEU A 65 -4.51 -18.88 -5.11
N CYS A 66 -5.74 -19.35 -4.85
CA CYS A 66 -6.40 -19.19 -3.55
C CYS A 66 -5.62 -19.83 -2.40
N LEU A 67 -5.06 -21.02 -2.58
CA LEU A 67 -4.19 -21.66 -1.57
C LEU A 67 -2.92 -20.84 -1.32
N GLU A 68 -2.38 -20.22 -2.36
CA GLU A 68 -1.22 -19.34 -2.21
C GLU A 68 -1.55 -18.06 -1.43
N LEU A 69 -2.74 -17.47 -1.66
CA LEU A 69 -3.23 -16.33 -0.89
C LEU A 69 -3.45 -16.67 0.59
N CYS A 70 -3.97 -17.88 0.89
CA CYS A 70 -4.17 -18.32 2.27
C CYS A 70 -2.85 -18.43 3.03
N GLY A 71 -1.72 -18.62 2.34
CA GLY A 71 -0.40 -18.62 2.95
C GLY A 71 0.23 -17.23 3.11
N TRP A 72 -0.44 -16.15 2.71
CA TRP A 72 0.09 -14.79 2.89
C TRP A 72 -0.04 -14.35 4.35
N GLY A 73 1.02 -13.74 4.87
CA GLY A 73 1.10 -13.35 6.27
C GLY A 73 1.58 -14.46 7.20
N ASP A 74 1.78 -15.69 6.71
CA ASP A 74 2.37 -16.78 7.48
C ASP A 74 3.84 -16.46 7.84
N PRO A 75 4.17 -16.27 9.14
CA PRO A 75 5.53 -15.97 9.58
C PRO A 75 6.52 -17.07 9.15
N GLN A 76 6.09 -18.33 9.15
CA GLN A 76 6.93 -19.49 8.81
C GLN A 76 7.33 -19.52 7.34
N ARG A 77 6.52 -18.93 6.45
CA ARG A 77 6.90 -18.76 5.04
C ARG A 77 7.91 -17.63 4.83
N ARG A 78 7.88 -16.59 5.68
CA ARG A 78 8.81 -15.45 5.60
C ARG A 78 10.17 -15.78 6.19
N ASP A 79 10.20 -16.54 7.26
CA ASP A 79 11.43 -17.00 7.90
C ASP A 79 11.29 -18.47 8.34
N PRO A 80 11.68 -19.43 7.49
CA PRO A 80 11.59 -20.85 7.80
C PRO A 80 12.52 -21.29 8.94
N ASN A 81 13.57 -20.50 9.23
CA ASN A 81 14.61 -20.83 10.21
C ASN A 81 14.55 -19.93 11.45
N GLY A 82 13.87 -18.78 11.39
CA GLY A 82 13.82 -17.80 12.48
C GLY A 82 12.80 -18.09 13.59
N PHE A 83 11.92 -19.07 13.40
CA PHE A 83 10.91 -19.42 14.41
C PHE A 83 11.40 -20.41 15.48
N ASP A 84 12.61 -20.96 15.33
CA ASP A 84 13.27 -21.79 16.35
C ASP A 84 13.90 -20.94 17.49
N GLY A 85 13.80 -19.61 17.44
CA GLY A 85 14.65 -18.70 18.21
C GLY A 85 14.09 -18.09 19.52
N ASP A 86 12.79 -17.83 19.64
CA ASP A 86 12.26 -16.99 20.75
C ASP A 86 10.77 -17.27 21.06
N ALA A 87 10.31 -18.53 20.97
CA ALA A 87 9.04 -18.90 21.59
C ALA A 87 9.27 -19.10 23.09
N ASP A 88 8.60 -18.33 23.94
CA ASP A 88 8.54 -18.61 25.39
C ASP A 88 8.20 -20.09 25.59
N LEU A 89 8.87 -20.74 26.55
CA LEU A 89 8.79 -22.19 26.78
C LEU A 89 7.35 -22.70 26.99
N ASP A 90 6.42 -21.84 27.39
CA ASP A 90 5.00 -22.15 27.59
C ASP A 90 4.19 -22.24 26.28
N ASP A 91 4.64 -21.63 25.17
CA ASP A 91 3.95 -21.65 23.86
C ASP A 91 4.51 -22.70 22.89
N ALA A 92 5.56 -23.43 23.28
CA ALA A 92 6.21 -24.41 22.43
C ALA A 92 5.24 -25.52 21.97
N ALA A 93 4.34 -25.99 22.84
CA ALA A 93 3.34 -27.01 22.49
C ALA A 93 2.40 -26.53 21.38
N ALA A 94 1.84 -25.31 21.53
CA ALA A 94 0.91 -24.70 20.58
C ALA A 94 1.55 -24.45 19.20
N VAL A 95 2.85 -24.13 19.17
CA VAL A 95 3.59 -23.98 17.92
C VAL A 95 3.74 -25.33 17.21
N HIS A 96 4.06 -26.40 17.94
CA HIS A 96 4.19 -27.74 17.34
C HIS A 96 2.85 -28.28 16.83
N THR A 97 1.75 -28.08 17.57
CA THR A 97 0.40 -28.49 17.14
C THR A 97 -0.07 -27.68 15.95
N MET A 98 0.20 -26.36 15.90
CA MET A 98 -0.04 -25.52 14.73
C MET A 98 0.71 -26.03 13.50
N ILE A 99 2.01 -26.30 13.61
CA ILE A 99 2.83 -26.80 12.51
C ILE A 99 2.29 -28.16 12.03
N ALA A 100 1.99 -29.07 12.95
CA ALA A 100 1.44 -30.38 12.64
C ALA A 100 0.08 -30.26 11.93
N ALA A 101 -0.82 -29.41 12.42
CA ALA A 101 -2.12 -29.17 11.81
C ALA A 101 -1.97 -28.59 10.39
N ARG A 102 -1.05 -27.65 10.17
CA ARG A 102 -0.79 -27.10 8.83
C ARG A 102 -0.22 -28.12 7.86
N HIS A 103 0.63 -29.04 8.32
CA HIS A 103 1.07 -30.18 7.52
C HIS A 103 -0.08 -31.12 7.18
N LEU A 104 -0.95 -31.40 8.16
CA LEU A 104 -2.15 -32.19 7.98
C LEU A 104 -3.09 -31.55 6.95
N PHE A 105 -3.33 -30.24 7.03
CA PHE A 105 -4.15 -29.50 6.07
C PHE A 105 -3.58 -29.59 4.65
N ARG A 106 -2.25 -29.58 4.50
CA ARG A 106 -1.56 -29.76 3.21
C ARG A 106 -1.58 -31.20 2.69
N GLY A 107 -2.00 -32.18 3.49
CA GLY A 107 -1.96 -33.61 3.16
C GLY A 107 -0.63 -34.30 3.49
N ASP A 108 0.32 -33.61 4.13
CA ASP A 108 1.62 -34.16 4.52
C ASP A 108 1.53 -34.94 5.85
N LEU A 109 0.80 -36.07 5.86
CA LEU A 109 0.55 -36.86 7.07
C LEU A 109 1.83 -37.30 7.80
N ASP A 110 2.84 -37.77 7.06
CA ASP A 110 4.10 -38.24 7.65
C ASP A 110 4.85 -37.12 8.38
N LYS A 111 4.82 -35.90 7.84
CA LYS A 111 5.45 -34.74 8.48
C LYS A 111 4.65 -34.31 9.70
N ALA A 112 3.32 -34.29 9.62
CA ALA A 112 2.46 -33.98 10.76
C ALA A 112 2.71 -34.95 11.93
N ILE A 113 2.76 -36.27 11.65
CA ILE A 113 3.09 -37.30 12.64
C ILE A 113 4.50 -37.09 13.20
N GLY A 114 5.48 -36.80 12.33
CA GLY A 114 6.87 -36.55 12.74
C GLY A 114 7.03 -35.36 13.69
N VAL A 115 6.32 -34.27 13.41
CA VAL A 115 6.29 -33.06 14.27
C VAL A 115 5.67 -33.38 15.62
N LEU A 116 4.51 -34.07 15.64
CA LEU A 116 3.86 -34.46 16.90
C LEU A 116 4.74 -35.42 17.71
N LYS A 117 5.41 -36.39 17.08
CA LYS A 117 6.36 -37.30 17.77
C LYS A 117 7.54 -36.55 18.38
N LYS A 118 8.10 -35.59 17.66
CA LYS A 118 9.19 -34.75 18.17
C LYS A 118 8.71 -33.91 19.36
N ALA A 119 7.55 -33.27 19.24
CA ALA A 119 6.98 -32.48 20.33
C ALA A 119 6.64 -33.32 21.56
N SER A 120 6.34 -34.60 21.35
CA SER A 120 5.91 -35.50 22.41
C SER A 120 6.99 -35.89 23.43
N THR A 121 8.27 -35.61 23.12
CA THR A 121 9.35 -35.75 24.11
C THR A 121 9.23 -34.72 25.24
N ALA A 122 8.59 -33.57 24.97
CA ALA A 122 8.30 -32.54 25.94
C ALA A 122 6.85 -32.60 26.45
N HIS A 123 5.91 -33.03 25.60
CA HIS A 123 4.47 -33.02 25.83
C HIS A 123 3.84 -34.40 25.59
N SER A 124 3.78 -35.24 26.62
CA SER A 124 3.40 -36.66 26.50
C SER A 124 1.97 -36.87 25.98
N GLU A 125 1.08 -35.89 26.17
CA GLU A 125 -0.28 -35.85 25.64
C GLU A 125 -0.32 -35.89 24.09
N LEU A 126 0.70 -35.34 23.42
CA LEU A 126 0.77 -35.32 21.96
C LEU A 126 1.13 -36.69 21.36
N LEU A 127 1.66 -37.63 22.17
CA LEU A 127 1.89 -39.02 21.72
C LEU A 127 0.58 -39.69 21.30
N PHE A 128 -0.49 -39.50 22.08
CA PHE A 128 -1.77 -40.13 21.82
C PHE A 128 -2.38 -39.62 20.51
N VAL A 129 -2.32 -38.31 20.29
CA VAL A 129 -2.80 -37.68 19.05
C VAL A 129 -1.96 -38.14 17.86
N SER A 130 -0.63 -38.22 18.01
CA SER A 130 0.27 -38.75 16.97
C SER A 130 -0.05 -40.20 16.59
N LEU A 131 -0.29 -41.06 17.58
CA LEU A 131 -0.63 -42.47 17.37
C LEU A 131 -2.00 -42.61 16.70
N SER A 132 -2.98 -41.83 17.15
CA SER A 132 -4.33 -41.80 16.57
C SER A 132 -4.30 -41.35 15.11
N LEU A 133 -3.52 -40.31 14.81
CA LEU A 133 -3.30 -39.83 13.45
C LEU A 133 -2.56 -40.88 12.60
N GLN A 134 -1.63 -41.64 13.18
CA GLN A 134 -0.94 -42.73 12.49
C GLN A 134 -1.86 -43.92 12.19
N LEU A 135 -2.82 -44.23 13.07
CA LEU A 135 -3.84 -45.26 12.84
C LEU A 135 -4.79 -44.83 11.71
N LEU A 136 -5.26 -43.59 11.75
CA LEU A 136 -6.06 -42.99 10.68
C LEU A 136 -5.29 -42.97 9.36
N GLY A 137 -4.04 -42.52 9.38
CA GLY A 137 -3.18 -42.48 8.19
C GLY A 137 -2.97 -43.85 7.55
N ARG A 138 -2.90 -44.92 8.34
CA ARG A 138 -2.84 -46.31 7.83
C ARG A 138 -4.15 -46.78 7.21
N GLN A 139 -5.30 -46.32 7.71
CA GLN A 139 -6.60 -46.59 7.11
C GLN A 139 -6.80 -45.79 5.80
N LEU A 140 -6.29 -44.55 5.75
CA LEU A 140 -6.37 -43.67 4.58
C LEU A 140 -5.41 -44.08 3.45
N LEU A 141 -4.16 -44.47 3.77
CA LEU A 141 -3.14 -44.86 2.78
C LEU A 141 -3.29 -46.31 2.28
N GLY A 142 -4.17 -47.11 2.89
CA GLY A 142 -4.39 -48.52 2.55
C GLY A 142 -5.47 -48.77 1.47
N ARG A 143 -6.23 -47.75 1.05
CA ARG A 143 -7.31 -47.87 0.04
C ARG A 143 -7.23 -46.72 -0.96
N GLY A 144 -6.97 -47.06 -2.23
CA GLY A 144 -6.89 -46.08 -3.30
C GLY A 144 -8.19 -45.30 -3.53
N GLU A 145 -8.05 -43.98 -3.64
CA GLU A 145 -8.78 -42.96 -4.44
C GLU A 145 -10.30 -43.08 -4.72
N LYS A 146 -11.09 -43.91 -4.03
CA LYS A 146 -12.55 -43.93 -4.23
C LYS A 146 -13.32 -43.92 -2.91
N GLU A 147 -14.12 -42.85 -2.78
CA GLU A 147 -15.19 -42.60 -1.81
C GLU A 147 -14.79 -42.57 -0.33
N PHE A 148 -14.63 -41.35 0.15
CA PHE A 148 -14.62 -41.00 1.56
C PHE A 148 -16.06 -41.07 2.11
N GLN A 149 -16.45 -42.22 2.64
CA GLN A 149 -17.56 -42.35 3.60
C GLN A 149 -17.03 -43.15 4.79
N LEU A 150 -16.69 -42.48 5.90
CA LEU A 150 -16.51 -43.16 7.17
C LEU A 150 -17.86 -43.77 7.56
N SER A 151 -17.92 -45.10 7.60
CA SER A 151 -19.03 -45.78 8.29
C SER A 151 -18.96 -45.44 9.78
N ASN A 152 -20.08 -44.99 10.36
CA ASN A 152 -20.27 -44.61 11.77
C ASN A 152 -19.80 -45.64 12.84
N LYS A 153 -19.25 -46.79 12.45
CA LYS A 153 -18.79 -47.86 13.34
C LYS A 153 -17.31 -47.84 13.69
N ASP A 154 -16.49 -47.03 13.00
CA ASP A 154 -15.04 -46.95 13.22
C ASP A 154 -14.60 -45.61 13.86
N GLN A 155 -15.54 -44.82 14.39
CA GLN A 155 -15.20 -43.58 15.11
C GLN A 155 -14.37 -43.91 16.35
N LEU A 156 -13.12 -43.44 16.36
CA LEU A 156 -12.29 -43.43 17.55
C LEU A 156 -12.88 -42.38 18.50
N GLU A 157 -13.42 -42.84 19.63
CA GLU A 157 -13.81 -42.00 20.76
C GLU A 157 -12.53 -41.37 21.36
N LEU A 158 -12.04 -40.31 20.72
CA LEU A 158 -11.13 -39.38 21.35
C LEU A 158 -11.95 -38.62 22.39
N ASP A 159 -11.70 -38.92 23.68
CA ASP A 159 -12.31 -38.19 24.79
C ASP A 159 -12.14 -36.68 24.54
N ASP A 160 -13.25 -35.95 24.61
CA ASP A 160 -13.33 -34.47 24.49
C ASP A 160 -12.37 -33.77 25.48
N ALA A 161 -11.90 -34.50 26.50
CA ALA A 161 -10.89 -34.08 27.48
C ALA A 161 -9.45 -34.04 26.94
N VAL A 162 -9.10 -34.75 25.86
CA VAL A 162 -7.75 -34.74 25.23
C VAL A 162 -7.59 -33.58 24.26
N ALA A 163 -8.69 -33.13 23.63
CA ALA A 163 -8.72 -31.86 22.92
C ALA A 163 -8.71 -30.75 23.96
N SER A 164 -7.53 -30.28 24.38
CA SER A 164 -7.45 -29.22 25.37
C SER A 164 -8.39 -28.07 24.95
N GLU A 165 -9.21 -27.59 25.88
CA GLU A 165 -10.09 -26.45 25.63
C GLU A 165 -9.28 -25.20 25.21
N THR A 166 -7.96 -25.23 25.41
CA THR A 166 -7.02 -24.13 25.18
C THR A 166 -6.40 -24.09 23.79
N ASP A 167 -6.06 -25.22 23.15
CA ASP A 167 -5.34 -25.22 21.86
C ASP A 167 -6.29 -25.43 20.65
N PRO A 168 -6.50 -24.40 19.80
CA PRO A 168 -7.39 -24.50 18.66
C PRO A 168 -6.90 -25.49 17.58
N TYR A 169 -5.59 -25.66 17.40
CA TYR A 169 -5.04 -26.57 16.38
C TYR A 169 -5.10 -28.02 16.83
N LEU A 170 -4.85 -28.29 18.11
CA LEU A 170 -5.04 -29.63 18.67
C LEU A 170 -6.49 -30.07 18.55
N ARG A 171 -7.44 -29.17 18.87
CA ARG A 171 -8.88 -29.42 18.65
C ARG A 171 -9.20 -29.74 17.19
N ALA A 172 -8.60 -29.03 16.25
CA ALA A 172 -8.80 -29.27 14.82
C ALA A 172 -8.28 -30.64 14.36
N ILE A 173 -7.11 -31.06 14.88
CA ILE A 173 -6.56 -32.39 14.59
C ILE A 173 -7.47 -33.47 15.20
N SER A 174 -7.86 -33.32 16.47
CA SER A 174 -8.71 -34.28 17.17
C SER A 174 -10.10 -34.40 16.54
N SER A 175 -10.74 -33.28 16.17
CA SER A 175 -12.05 -33.27 15.51
C SER A 175 -11.98 -33.97 14.15
N LEU A 176 -10.90 -33.77 13.40
CA LEU A 176 -10.69 -34.46 12.13
C LEU A 176 -10.47 -35.97 12.34
N ILE A 177 -9.76 -36.38 13.39
CA ILE A 177 -9.58 -37.81 13.67
C ILE A 177 -10.91 -38.47 14.08
N ALA A 178 -11.74 -37.77 14.86
CA ALA A 178 -13.02 -38.30 15.34
C ALA A 178 -14.11 -38.32 14.25
N THR A 179 -14.20 -37.28 13.42
CA THR A 179 -15.30 -37.11 12.45
C THR A 179 -14.89 -37.44 11.01
N GLY A 180 -13.61 -37.23 10.67
CA GLY A 180 -13.11 -37.25 9.30
C GLY A 180 -13.60 -36.08 8.44
N ASP A 181 -14.45 -35.19 8.95
CA ASP A 181 -15.09 -34.16 8.14
C ASP A 181 -14.31 -32.85 8.19
N TRP A 182 -13.81 -32.41 7.03
CA TRP A 182 -13.10 -31.14 6.86
C TRP A 182 -13.98 -29.92 7.13
N ALA A 183 -15.31 -30.04 7.07
CA ALA A 183 -16.21 -28.95 7.40
C ALA A 183 -16.14 -28.56 8.88
N THR A 184 -15.81 -29.50 9.77
CA THR A 184 -15.61 -29.21 11.20
C THR A 184 -14.45 -28.23 11.41
N VAL A 185 -13.34 -28.44 10.69
CA VAL A 185 -12.14 -27.60 10.75
C VAL A 185 -12.39 -26.25 10.06
N ALA A 186 -13.00 -26.23 8.87
CA ALA A 186 -13.29 -24.99 8.15
C ALA A 186 -14.23 -24.05 8.94
N ASN A 187 -15.18 -24.61 9.70
CA ASN A 187 -16.14 -23.84 10.49
C ASN A 187 -15.68 -23.58 11.93
N GLN A 188 -14.51 -24.06 12.32
CA GLN A 188 -13.97 -23.85 13.66
C GLN A 188 -13.47 -22.40 13.84
N ARG A 189 -14.32 -21.53 14.39
CA ARG A 189 -14.03 -20.09 14.60
C ARG A 189 -12.81 -19.80 15.50
N SER A 190 -12.32 -20.78 16.26
CA SER A 190 -11.12 -20.60 17.09
C SER A 190 -9.81 -20.69 16.30
N LEU A 191 -9.85 -21.17 15.05
CA LEU A 191 -8.69 -21.18 14.15
C LEU A 191 -8.58 -19.84 13.41
N PRO A 192 -7.35 -19.40 13.08
CA PRO A 192 -7.16 -18.24 12.21
C PRO A 192 -7.88 -18.41 10.88
N PHE A 193 -8.45 -17.32 10.39
CA PHE A 193 -9.28 -17.33 9.19
C PHE A 193 -8.54 -17.90 7.97
N SER A 194 -7.25 -17.58 7.82
CA SER A 194 -6.42 -18.06 6.72
C SER A 194 -6.31 -19.58 6.65
N ASP A 195 -6.21 -20.25 7.80
CA ASP A 195 -6.07 -21.70 7.88
C ASP A 195 -7.42 -22.40 7.64
N ARG A 196 -8.52 -21.80 8.11
CA ARG A 196 -9.88 -22.26 7.79
C ARG A 196 -10.17 -22.16 6.28
N ALA A 197 -9.82 -21.03 5.67
CA ALA A 197 -9.96 -20.82 4.23
C ALA A 197 -9.07 -21.78 3.42
N PHE A 198 -7.86 -22.09 3.89
CA PHE A 198 -6.99 -23.06 3.26
C PHE A 198 -7.65 -24.45 3.19
N VAL A 199 -8.23 -24.91 4.30
CA VAL A 199 -8.94 -26.20 4.37
C VAL A 199 -10.16 -26.20 3.45
N ALA A 200 -10.99 -25.17 3.48
CA ALA A 200 -12.15 -25.05 2.61
C ALA A 200 -11.76 -25.09 1.12
N VAL A 201 -10.77 -24.30 0.70
CA VAL A 201 -10.31 -24.25 -0.70
C VAL A 201 -9.75 -25.60 -1.18
N ARG A 202 -9.09 -26.37 -0.31
CA ARG A 202 -8.49 -27.65 -0.67
C ARG A 202 -9.52 -28.79 -0.73
N TYR A 203 -10.42 -28.87 0.24
CA TYR A 203 -11.23 -30.07 0.47
C TYR A 203 -12.71 -29.94 0.08
N PHE A 204 -13.26 -28.73 -0.08
CA PHE A 204 -14.67 -28.58 -0.48
C PHE A 204 -14.85 -28.74 -1.98
N GLU A 205 -16.03 -29.22 -2.38
CA GLU A 205 -16.47 -29.19 -3.78
C GLU A 205 -16.74 -27.76 -4.24
N ASP A 206 -16.79 -27.51 -5.54
CA ASP A 206 -16.90 -26.14 -6.11
C ASP A 206 -18.15 -25.38 -5.59
N ASN A 207 -19.29 -26.05 -5.47
CA ASN A 207 -20.53 -25.45 -4.98
C ASN A 207 -20.45 -25.14 -3.48
N GLN A 208 -20.04 -26.13 -2.68
CA GLN A 208 -19.87 -26.00 -1.24
C GLN A 208 -18.87 -24.90 -0.89
N LEU A 209 -17.75 -24.79 -1.62
CA LEU A 209 -16.76 -23.73 -1.44
C LEU A 209 -17.35 -22.35 -1.72
N THR A 210 -18.17 -22.24 -2.76
CA THR A 210 -18.81 -20.97 -3.13
C THR A 210 -19.77 -20.48 -2.04
N GLU A 211 -20.63 -21.38 -1.56
CA GLU A 211 -21.57 -21.07 -0.46
C GLU A 211 -20.80 -20.69 0.82
N TRP A 212 -19.82 -21.50 1.20
CA TRP A 212 -19.01 -21.23 2.40
C TRP A 212 -18.29 -19.88 2.35
N LEU A 213 -17.71 -19.53 1.19
CA LEU A 213 -17.03 -18.24 1.03
C LEU A 213 -18.01 -17.06 1.12
N GLN A 214 -19.21 -17.17 0.54
CA GLN A 214 -20.23 -16.13 0.61
C GLN A 214 -20.73 -15.92 2.04
N GLU A 215 -21.05 -17.02 2.74
CA GLU A 215 -21.48 -16.99 4.13
C GLU A 215 -20.43 -16.36 5.04
N ASN A 216 -19.17 -16.77 4.91
CA ASN A 216 -18.12 -16.24 5.76
C ASN A 216 -17.75 -14.78 5.45
N VAL A 217 -17.90 -14.33 4.20
CA VAL A 217 -17.78 -12.89 3.89
C VAL A 217 -18.90 -12.11 4.57
N ALA A 218 -20.14 -12.62 4.56
CA ALA A 218 -21.26 -11.97 5.24
C ALA A 218 -21.04 -11.91 6.75
N ILE A 219 -20.60 -13.01 7.37
CA ILE A 219 -20.26 -13.06 8.81
C ILE A 219 -19.16 -12.06 9.15
N ALA A 220 -18.07 -12.01 8.36
CA ALA A 220 -16.97 -11.08 8.60
C ALA A 220 -17.42 -9.61 8.51
N ILE A 221 -18.35 -9.30 7.59
CA ILE A 221 -18.93 -7.96 7.46
C ILE A 221 -19.76 -7.63 8.70
N GLU A 222 -20.66 -8.53 9.12
CA GLU A 222 -21.54 -8.33 10.27
C GLU A 222 -20.76 -8.15 11.58
N GLU A 223 -19.73 -8.96 11.79
CA GLU A 223 -18.92 -8.93 13.03
C GLU A 223 -17.87 -7.81 13.02
N GLY A 224 -17.55 -7.25 11.85
CA GLY A 224 -16.46 -6.30 11.66
C GLY A 224 -15.08 -6.93 11.88
N ASP A 225 -14.93 -8.21 11.51
CA ASP A 225 -13.69 -8.97 11.69
C ASP A 225 -12.67 -8.68 10.58
N ILE A 226 -11.54 -8.08 10.97
CA ILE A 226 -10.47 -7.67 10.06
C ILE A 226 -9.74 -8.86 9.44
N GLU A 227 -9.79 -10.06 10.02
CA GLU A 227 -9.22 -11.27 9.40
C GLU A 227 -9.92 -11.61 8.08
N GLY A 228 -11.17 -11.14 7.89
CA GLY A 228 -11.91 -11.20 6.62
C GLY A 228 -11.20 -10.55 5.43
N ILE A 229 -10.11 -9.79 5.66
CA ILE A 229 -9.20 -9.33 4.60
C ILE A 229 -8.60 -10.49 3.78
N ALA A 230 -8.41 -11.67 4.38
CA ALA A 230 -7.92 -12.86 3.66
C ALA A 230 -8.90 -13.30 2.55
N LEU A 231 -10.20 -13.23 2.84
CA LEU A 231 -11.25 -13.58 1.86
C LEU A 231 -11.53 -12.46 0.88
N THR A 232 -11.72 -11.24 1.37
CA THR A 232 -12.20 -10.13 0.55
C THR A 232 -11.06 -9.45 -0.22
N GLY A 233 -9.84 -9.48 0.31
CA GLY A 233 -8.76 -8.60 -0.12
C GLY A 233 -9.09 -7.13 0.16
N ILE A 234 -8.31 -6.20 -0.40
CA ILE A 234 -8.59 -4.77 -0.28
C ILE A 234 -9.60 -4.38 -1.37
N THR A 235 -10.85 -4.80 -1.17
CA THR A 235 -12.02 -4.58 -2.04
C THR A 235 -13.11 -3.80 -1.29
N GLU A 236 -14.25 -3.57 -1.96
CA GLU A 236 -15.41 -2.88 -1.39
C GLU A 236 -15.97 -3.60 -0.16
N ASN A 237 -15.98 -4.93 -0.15
CA ASN A 237 -16.44 -5.71 1.01
C ASN A 237 -15.57 -5.46 2.25
N LEU A 238 -14.27 -5.20 2.08
CA LEU A 238 -13.40 -4.82 3.20
C LEU A 238 -13.76 -3.43 3.76
N VAL A 239 -14.30 -2.53 2.93
CA VAL A 239 -14.84 -1.25 3.42
C VAL A 239 -16.05 -1.50 4.32
N ASP A 240 -16.88 -2.48 4.00
CA ASP A 240 -18.04 -2.85 4.83
C ASP A 240 -17.61 -3.51 6.15
N ILE A 241 -16.59 -4.38 6.13
CA ILE A 241 -15.95 -4.92 7.35
C ILE A 241 -15.40 -3.77 8.21
N PHE A 242 -14.63 -2.85 7.61
CA PHE A 242 -14.06 -1.73 8.34
C PHE A 242 -15.12 -0.75 8.86
N ALA A 243 -16.30 -0.67 8.25
CA ALA A 243 -17.37 0.18 8.76
C ALA A 243 -17.84 -0.29 10.14
N HIS A 244 -18.15 -1.58 10.30
CA HIS A 244 -18.52 -2.15 11.58
C HIS A 244 -17.33 -2.17 12.57
N HIS A 245 -16.11 -2.42 12.08
CA HIS A 245 -14.92 -2.34 12.93
C HIS A 245 -14.70 -0.93 13.51
N VAL A 246 -14.81 0.12 12.69
CA VAL A 246 -14.66 1.52 13.12
C VAL A 246 -15.80 1.93 14.05
N GLU A 247 -17.02 1.42 13.83
CA GLU A 247 -18.14 1.65 14.74
C GLU A 247 -17.89 1.04 16.11
N LYS A 248 -17.37 -0.20 16.16
CA LYS A 248 -17.12 -0.96 17.40
C LYS A 248 -15.90 -0.50 18.18
N PHE A 249 -14.79 -0.22 17.49
CA PHE A 249 -13.49 0.04 18.12
C PHE A 249 -13.01 1.49 17.97
N HIS A 250 -13.69 2.30 17.16
CA HIS A 250 -13.28 3.67 16.82
C HIS A 250 -11.87 3.77 16.21
N ASP A 251 -11.33 2.65 15.69
CA ASP A 251 -10.03 2.62 15.03
C ASP A 251 -10.12 3.04 13.56
N VAL A 252 -10.20 4.36 13.36
CA VAL A 252 -10.16 4.98 12.04
C VAL A 252 -8.76 4.89 11.40
N GLN A 253 -7.70 4.73 12.21
CA GLN A 253 -6.33 4.72 11.74
C GLN A 253 -6.05 3.46 10.92
N THR A 254 -6.36 2.28 11.46
CA THR A 254 -6.12 0.99 10.77
C THR A 254 -6.91 0.94 9.47
N ALA A 255 -8.21 1.25 9.52
CA ALA A 255 -9.06 1.31 8.33
C ALA A 255 -8.48 2.25 7.25
N THR A 256 -8.06 3.45 7.63
CA THR A 256 -7.50 4.43 6.69
C THR A 256 -6.18 3.97 6.08
N LEU A 257 -5.27 3.42 6.88
CA LEU A 257 -3.94 3.01 6.43
C LEU A 257 -4.02 1.82 5.46
N VAL A 258 -4.84 0.82 5.77
CA VAL A 258 -5.05 -0.35 4.90
C VAL A 258 -5.74 0.08 3.60
N LEU A 259 -6.86 0.80 3.69
CA LEU A 259 -7.64 1.19 2.51
C LEU A 259 -6.90 2.19 1.61
N SER A 260 -5.91 2.93 2.12
CA SER A 260 -5.07 3.83 1.30
C SER A 260 -4.28 3.13 0.18
N ILE A 261 -4.17 1.80 0.22
CA ILE A 261 -3.53 0.99 -0.82
C ILE A 261 -4.43 0.92 -2.07
N ALA A 262 -5.74 0.81 -1.88
CA ALA A 262 -6.70 0.61 -2.95
C ALA A 262 -7.61 1.82 -3.22
N HIS A 263 -7.87 2.69 -2.26
CA HIS A 263 -8.64 3.91 -2.45
C HIS A 263 -7.72 5.11 -2.77
N PRO A 264 -7.98 5.92 -3.82
CA PRO A 264 -9.04 5.83 -4.83
C PRO A 264 -8.57 5.19 -6.15
N ARG A 265 -7.71 4.18 -6.09
CA ARG A 265 -7.16 3.50 -7.29
C ARG A 265 -8.13 2.46 -7.86
N TYR A 266 -8.65 1.59 -7.01
CA TYR A 266 -9.61 0.52 -7.33
C TYR A 266 -10.98 0.77 -6.68
N ILE A 267 -10.99 1.36 -5.48
CA ILE A 267 -12.20 1.60 -4.68
C ILE A 267 -12.55 3.08 -4.69
N ASP A 268 -13.79 3.43 -5.01
CA ASP A 268 -14.33 4.78 -4.81
C ASP A 268 -15.52 4.72 -3.86
N ASP A 269 -15.25 4.96 -2.57
CA ASP A 269 -16.25 4.97 -1.51
C ASP A 269 -16.10 6.24 -0.65
N ILE A 270 -17.23 6.85 -0.31
CA ILE A 270 -17.28 8.07 0.49
C ILE A 270 -16.77 7.86 1.93
N ARG A 271 -16.96 6.66 2.50
CA ARG A 271 -16.47 6.29 3.84
C ARG A 271 -14.97 6.31 3.91
N CYS A 272 -14.28 5.77 2.89
CA CYS A 272 -12.81 5.84 2.80
C CYS A 272 -12.30 7.28 2.82
N ARG A 273 -12.98 8.19 2.10
CA ARG A 273 -12.67 9.62 2.11
C ARG A 273 -12.92 10.26 3.48
N ALA A 274 -14.02 9.93 4.13
CA ALA A 274 -14.36 10.42 5.46
C ALA A 274 -13.31 9.99 6.50
N TRP A 275 -12.96 8.69 6.54
CA TRP A 275 -11.92 8.15 7.43
C TRP A 275 -10.56 8.78 7.17
N ARG A 276 -10.18 8.95 5.91
CA ARG A 276 -8.96 9.68 5.53
C ARG A 276 -8.93 11.09 6.10
N ASN A 277 -10.02 11.84 6.00
CA ASN A 277 -10.10 13.21 6.51
C ASN A 277 -10.10 13.25 8.04
N ALA A 278 -10.76 12.30 8.70
CA ALA A 278 -10.73 12.14 10.15
C ALA A 278 -9.30 11.83 10.64
N TYR A 279 -8.59 10.90 10.00
CA TYR A 279 -7.20 10.57 10.35
C TYR A 279 -6.25 11.77 10.14
N ARG A 280 -6.39 12.50 9.02
CA ARG A 280 -5.64 13.74 8.79
C ARG A 280 -5.89 14.79 9.88
N THR A 281 -7.14 14.93 10.28
CA THR A 281 -7.55 15.88 11.34
C THR A 281 -6.99 15.46 12.69
N HIS A 282 -7.01 14.16 12.99
CA HIS A 282 -6.40 13.59 14.19
C HIS A 282 -4.89 13.92 14.24
N LEU A 283 -4.14 13.57 13.20
CA LEU A 283 -2.70 13.89 13.14
C LEU A 283 -2.42 15.39 13.25
N GLN A 284 -3.26 16.23 12.63
CA GLN A 284 -3.12 17.69 12.71
C GLN A 284 -3.30 18.21 14.15
N ARG A 285 -4.33 17.73 14.86
CA ARG A 285 -4.62 18.14 16.24
C ARG A 285 -3.49 17.74 17.20
N HIS A 286 -2.91 16.56 17.00
CA HIS A 286 -1.79 16.07 17.79
C HIS A 286 -0.42 16.62 17.35
N ARG A 287 -0.37 17.57 16.43
CA ARG A 287 0.87 18.18 15.89
C ARG A 287 1.82 17.16 15.23
N LEU A 288 1.29 16.03 14.77
CA LEU A 288 2.02 14.98 14.05
C LEU A 288 2.15 15.32 12.56
N PHE A 289 2.73 16.48 12.28
CA PHE A 289 2.76 17.05 10.93
C PHE A 289 3.58 16.23 9.94
N PHE A 290 4.70 15.65 10.39
CA PHE A 290 5.57 14.83 9.54
C PHE A 290 4.88 13.52 9.16
N GLN A 291 4.21 12.87 10.11
CA GLN A 291 3.45 11.64 9.87
C GLN A 291 2.30 11.91 8.90
N ARG A 292 1.58 13.02 9.08
CA ARG A 292 0.53 13.46 8.16
C ARG A 292 1.08 13.64 6.75
N THR A 293 2.15 14.42 6.59
CA THR A 293 2.77 14.66 5.28
C THR A 293 3.29 13.37 4.65
N LYS A 294 3.93 12.49 5.43
CA LYS A 294 4.38 11.17 4.96
C LYS A 294 3.21 10.34 4.44
N PHE A 295 2.12 10.27 5.20
CA PHE A 295 0.89 9.59 4.78
C PHE A 295 0.32 10.17 3.48
N GLU A 296 0.28 11.49 3.34
CA GLU A 296 -0.23 12.16 2.14
C GLU A 296 0.60 11.84 0.90
N VAL A 297 1.92 11.91 1.02
CA VAL A 297 2.86 11.58 -0.07
C VAL A 297 2.71 10.13 -0.49
N GLU A 298 2.75 9.19 0.46
CA GLU A 298 2.66 7.76 0.17
C GLU A 298 1.30 7.36 -0.40
N SER A 299 0.21 7.91 0.15
CA SER A 299 -1.14 7.65 -0.37
C SER A 299 -1.30 8.21 -1.79
N THR A 300 -0.72 9.38 -2.10
CA THR A 300 -0.74 9.93 -3.46
C THR A 300 0.04 9.04 -4.44
N LYS A 301 1.20 8.52 -4.02
CA LYS A 301 1.97 7.56 -4.82
C LYS A 301 1.18 6.28 -5.11
N ARG A 302 0.49 5.73 -4.10
CA ARG A 302 -0.32 4.50 -4.21
C ARG A 302 -1.58 4.70 -5.07
N SER A 303 -2.11 5.92 -5.11
CA SER A 303 -3.29 6.27 -5.92
C SER A 303 -3.06 6.27 -7.44
N LYS A 304 -1.82 6.09 -7.91
CA LYS A 304 -1.50 6.18 -9.34
C LYS A 304 -2.14 5.06 -10.15
N ARG A 305 -2.80 5.43 -11.25
CA ARG A 305 -3.26 4.55 -12.32
C ARG A 305 -2.60 4.99 -13.62
N ASP A 306 -1.94 4.07 -14.32
CA ASP A 306 -1.21 4.37 -15.56
C ASP A 306 -0.21 5.54 -15.44
N GLY A 307 0.39 5.69 -14.26
CA GLY A 307 1.31 6.79 -13.92
C GLY A 307 0.66 8.09 -13.46
N ILE A 308 -0.66 8.23 -13.61
CA ILE A 308 -1.44 9.42 -13.25
C ILE A 308 -2.02 9.25 -11.84
N PRO A 309 -1.70 10.14 -10.88
CA PRO A 309 -2.26 10.07 -9.53
C PRO A 309 -3.75 10.46 -9.53
N THR A 310 -4.61 9.60 -8.98
CA THR A 310 -6.05 9.92 -8.83
C THR A 310 -6.29 10.86 -7.65
N LEU A 311 -5.45 10.81 -6.62
CA LEU A 311 -5.38 11.86 -5.61
C LEU A 311 -4.60 13.05 -6.14
N LYS A 312 -5.25 14.21 -6.24
CA LYS A 312 -4.59 15.44 -6.65
C LYS A 312 -3.56 15.84 -5.57
N PRO A 313 -2.27 15.97 -5.93
CA PRO A 313 -1.30 16.52 -5.00
C PRO A 313 -1.68 17.97 -4.65
N PRO A 314 -1.22 18.49 -3.49
CA PRO A 314 -1.40 19.89 -3.15
C PRO A 314 -0.92 20.78 -4.30
N ALA A 315 -1.70 21.81 -4.63
CA ALA A 315 -1.29 22.79 -5.64
C ALA A 315 0.05 23.41 -5.26
N ARG A 316 0.83 23.80 -6.26
CA ARG A 316 2.06 24.56 -6.03
C ARG A 316 1.68 25.83 -5.28
N GLN A 317 2.25 26.02 -4.09
CA GLN A 317 1.91 27.15 -3.22
C GLN A 317 2.52 28.47 -3.70
N ILE A 318 3.50 28.40 -4.61
CA ILE A 318 4.20 29.56 -5.17
C ILE A 318 4.18 29.42 -6.70
N ALA A 319 3.74 30.48 -7.39
CA ALA A 319 3.84 30.64 -8.83
C ALA A 319 4.49 32.00 -9.11
N LEU A 320 5.32 32.08 -10.16
CA LEU A 320 5.81 33.39 -10.61
C LEU A 320 4.77 34.00 -11.54
N ARG A 321 4.44 35.26 -11.29
CA ARG A 321 3.60 36.08 -12.17
C ARG A 321 4.45 37.21 -12.72
N CYS A 322 4.37 37.45 -14.03
CA CYS A 322 5.00 38.63 -14.62
C CYS A 322 4.21 39.88 -14.21
N VAL A 323 4.83 40.82 -13.51
CA VAL A 323 4.18 42.08 -13.09
C VAL A 323 3.66 42.92 -14.27
N TYR A 324 4.22 42.74 -15.46
CA TYR A 324 3.88 43.57 -16.64
C TYR A 324 2.77 43.00 -17.52
N CYS A 325 2.72 41.69 -17.73
CA CYS A 325 1.71 41.06 -18.60
C CYS A 325 0.83 40.07 -17.86
N ASP A 326 1.01 39.93 -16.54
CA ASP A 326 0.29 39.03 -15.65
C ASP A 326 0.34 37.54 -16.00
N ALA A 327 1.17 37.15 -16.96
CA ALA A 327 1.37 35.75 -17.31
C ALA A 327 2.03 35.00 -16.15
N GLU A 328 1.37 33.92 -15.71
CA GLU A 328 1.96 32.92 -14.83
C GLU A 328 3.08 32.18 -15.59
N THR A 329 4.29 32.20 -15.05
CA THR A 329 5.48 31.62 -15.69
C THR A 329 6.05 30.51 -14.81
N SER A 330 6.33 29.35 -15.42
CA SER A 330 7.04 28.27 -14.75
C SER A 330 8.55 28.37 -15.04
N LEU A 331 9.37 28.55 -14.00
CA LEU A 331 10.84 28.53 -14.10
C LEU A 331 11.41 27.21 -14.65
N ALA A 332 10.64 26.13 -14.62
CA ALA A 332 11.12 24.77 -14.92
C ALA A 332 11.22 24.43 -16.42
N SER A 333 10.85 25.33 -17.34
CA SER A 333 10.84 25.02 -18.79
C SER A 333 12.11 25.40 -19.56
N HIS A 334 13.11 26.04 -18.93
CA HIS A 334 14.31 26.49 -19.64
C HIS A 334 15.51 25.51 -19.61
N GLY A 335 15.29 24.26 -19.18
CA GLY A 335 16.32 23.21 -19.19
C GLY A 335 16.04 22.00 -20.11
N ALA A 336 14.87 21.93 -20.72
CA ALA A 336 14.54 20.85 -21.65
C ALA A 336 13.82 21.47 -22.86
N ALA A 337 14.39 21.27 -24.05
CA ALA A 337 13.75 21.63 -25.30
C ALA A 337 12.30 21.10 -25.30
N PRO A 338 11.29 21.93 -25.61
CA PRO A 338 9.93 21.44 -25.74
C PRO A 338 9.85 20.62 -27.04
N VAL A 339 9.90 19.30 -26.91
CA VAL A 339 9.30 18.40 -27.90
C VAL A 339 7.81 18.37 -27.58
N SER A 340 7.06 19.35 -28.08
CA SER A 340 5.60 19.30 -28.07
C SER A 340 5.09 19.48 -29.49
N MET A 341 4.45 18.41 -29.94
CA MET A 341 3.73 18.26 -31.21
C MET A 341 2.76 19.42 -31.41
N ALA A 342 2.88 20.08 -32.55
CA ALA A 342 1.91 21.06 -33.03
C ALA A 342 0.76 20.34 -33.73
N THR A 343 -0.46 20.56 -33.26
CA THR A 343 -1.67 20.50 -34.08
C THR A 343 -2.32 21.87 -34.10
N SER A 344 -2.84 22.24 -35.28
CA SER A 344 -3.63 23.43 -35.65
C SER A 344 -2.90 24.74 -36.03
N SER A 345 -2.65 24.83 -37.35
CA SER A 345 -3.12 25.87 -38.30
C SER A 345 -2.70 27.36 -38.21
N MET A 346 -1.80 27.72 -39.15
CA MET A 346 -1.80 28.91 -40.05
C MET A 346 -1.25 30.27 -39.51
N PRO A 347 -0.74 31.20 -40.37
CA PRO A 347 0.63 31.15 -40.87
C PRO A 347 1.45 32.47 -40.71
N THR A 348 2.77 32.31 -40.69
CA THR A 348 3.81 33.22 -41.23
C THR A 348 3.75 34.73 -40.93
N THR A 349 4.60 35.17 -39.99
CA THR A 349 5.55 36.25 -40.28
C THR A 349 6.95 35.81 -39.83
N LEU A 350 7.84 35.62 -40.80
CA LEU A 350 9.26 35.42 -40.60
C LEU A 350 9.85 36.72 -40.08
N GLU A 351 10.08 36.83 -38.77
CA GLU A 351 11.12 37.71 -38.26
C GLU A 351 12.36 36.88 -38.00
N THR A 352 13.24 36.91 -39.00
CA THR A 352 14.62 36.45 -38.96
C THR A 352 15.37 37.24 -37.88
N ARG A 353 15.28 36.81 -36.61
CA ARG A 353 16.12 37.37 -35.54
C ARG A 353 17.57 36.99 -35.80
N ASN A 354 18.33 37.99 -36.20
CA ASN A 354 19.74 37.96 -36.52
C ASN A 354 20.54 37.22 -35.42
N PRO A 355 21.26 36.12 -35.73
CA PRO A 355 22.00 35.32 -34.75
C PRO A 355 23.22 36.05 -34.13
N LEU A 356 23.48 37.29 -34.54
CA LEU A 356 24.52 38.17 -33.95
C LEU A 356 24.02 39.05 -32.79
N LEU A 357 22.74 38.94 -32.38
CA LEU A 357 22.25 39.51 -31.12
C LEU A 357 22.39 38.54 -29.93
N ALA A 358 22.92 37.34 -30.17
CA ALA A 358 23.17 36.31 -29.15
C ALA A 358 24.47 36.55 -28.35
N THR A 359 25.04 37.75 -28.39
CA THR A 359 26.28 38.09 -27.67
C THR A 359 26.06 38.67 -26.27
N SER A 360 24.84 38.65 -25.73
CA SER A 360 24.65 38.82 -24.29
C SER A 360 24.58 37.45 -23.62
N ILE A 361 25.73 36.88 -23.27
CA ILE A 361 25.90 35.69 -22.42
C ILE A 361 25.39 35.94 -20.97
N SER A 362 24.60 36.99 -20.76
CA SER A 362 23.92 37.38 -19.53
C SER A 362 22.40 37.57 -19.75
N ALA A 363 21.83 36.96 -20.79
CA ALA A 363 20.39 36.93 -21.04
C ALA A 363 19.72 36.07 -19.96
N GLY A 364 19.33 36.73 -18.87
CA GLY A 364 18.57 36.13 -17.79
C GLY A 364 17.25 35.51 -18.26
N ILE A 365 16.63 34.74 -17.37
CA ILE A 365 15.30 34.17 -17.59
C ILE A 365 14.32 35.31 -17.92
N SER A 366 13.68 35.22 -19.10
CA SER A 366 12.71 36.19 -19.61
C SER A 366 11.30 35.60 -19.61
N CYS A 367 10.29 36.43 -19.37
CA CYS A 367 8.90 36.04 -19.52
C CYS A 367 8.63 35.56 -20.96
N PRO A 368 8.06 34.36 -21.14
CA PRO A 368 7.79 33.83 -22.48
C PRO A 368 6.71 34.60 -23.24
N ASN A 369 5.86 35.35 -22.52
CA ASN A 369 4.74 36.09 -23.14
C ASN A 369 5.14 37.51 -23.58
N CYS A 370 5.91 38.24 -22.76
CA CYS A 370 6.29 39.63 -23.05
C CYS A 370 7.80 39.86 -23.28
N GLY A 371 8.62 38.82 -23.17
CA GLY A 371 10.08 38.88 -23.38
C GLY A 371 10.87 39.62 -22.29
N ARG A 372 10.21 40.07 -21.21
CA ARG A 372 10.87 40.88 -20.17
C ARG A 372 11.68 40.03 -19.20
N GLN A 373 12.90 40.45 -18.89
CA GLN A 373 13.81 39.72 -18.00
C GLN A 373 13.35 39.79 -16.53
N LEU A 374 13.67 38.75 -15.75
CA LEU A 374 13.55 38.77 -14.30
C LEU A 374 14.37 39.93 -13.67
N PRO A 375 13.92 40.47 -12.53
CA PRO A 375 14.60 41.57 -11.87
C PRO A 375 16.02 41.19 -11.42
N ARG A 376 16.92 42.17 -11.49
CA ARG A 376 18.32 42.03 -11.08
C ARG A 376 18.53 42.65 -9.72
N CYS A 377 19.44 42.08 -8.93
CA CYS A 377 19.82 42.63 -7.64
C CYS A 377 20.57 43.95 -7.87
N VAL A 378 20.16 45.02 -7.21
CA VAL A 378 20.79 46.35 -7.39
C VAL A 378 22.25 46.42 -6.91
N VAL A 379 22.72 45.45 -6.11
CA VAL A 379 24.09 45.39 -5.60
C VAL A 379 25.02 44.64 -6.56
N CYS A 380 24.61 43.45 -7.04
CA CYS A 380 25.47 42.58 -7.87
C CYS A 380 25.06 42.51 -9.35
N LEU A 381 23.92 43.10 -9.71
CA LEU A 381 23.36 43.14 -11.07
C LEU A 381 23.02 41.77 -11.67
N GLU A 382 23.13 40.70 -10.88
CA GLU A 382 22.70 39.35 -11.26
C GLU A 382 21.19 39.16 -11.07
N VAL A 383 20.64 38.22 -11.84
CA VAL A 383 19.21 37.88 -11.81
C VAL A 383 18.86 37.21 -10.49
N VAL A 384 17.84 37.75 -9.82
CA VAL A 384 17.40 37.26 -8.53
C VAL A 384 16.43 36.07 -8.71
N GLY A 385 16.55 35.06 -7.84
CA GLY A 385 15.71 33.86 -7.91
C GLY A 385 16.25 32.76 -8.83
N VAL A 386 17.48 32.90 -9.34
CA VAL A 386 18.21 31.86 -10.10
C VAL A 386 19.46 31.47 -9.31
N PRO A 387 19.89 30.19 -9.30
CA PRO A 387 21.17 29.81 -8.72
C PRO A 387 22.33 30.57 -9.39
N ARG A 388 23.15 31.29 -8.61
CA ARG A 388 24.37 31.95 -9.11
C ARG A 388 25.41 30.89 -9.54
N SER A 389 26.22 31.21 -10.55
CA SER A 389 27.22 30.30 -11.14
C SER A 389 28.55 30.21 -10.36
N GLU A 390 28.65 30.84 -9.18
CA GLU A 390 29.91 30.89 -8.44
C GLU A 390 30.10 29.71 -7.47
N LYS A 391 31.35 29.20 -7.45
CA LYS A 391 31.83 28.11 -6.58
C LYS A 391 31.73 28.49 -5.10
N PRO A 392 31.54 27.51 -4.18
CA PRO A 392 31.35 27.79 -2.76
C PRO A 392 32.62 28.36 -2.15
N CYS A 393 32.50 29.52 -1.49
CA CYS A 393 33.38 29.86 -0.39
C CYS A 393 32.92 29.02 0.81
N GLU A 394 33.82 28.26 1.42
CA GLU A 394 33.53 27.41 2.56
C GLU A 394 32.92 28.23 3.70
N ASP A 395 31.61 28.07 3.95
CA ASP A 395 30.98 28.19 5.27
C ASP A 395 29.46 27.91 5.22
N LYS A 396 29.04 26.85 5.94
CA LYS A 396 27.66 26.47 6.35
C LYS A 396 26.57 26.44 5.25
N GLU A 397 26.39 25.24 4.69
CA GLU A 397 25.49 24.87 3.58
C GLU A 397 23.99 25.26 3.72
N PHE A 398 23.48 25.56 4.92
CA PHE A 398 22.06 25.92 5.12
C PHE A 398 21.75 27.43 4.98
N ALA A 399 22.70 28.32 5.27
CA ALA A 399 22.50 29.77 5.18
C ALA A 399 22.67 30.31 3.74
N LEU A 400 23.46 29.60 2.92
CA LEU A 400 23.77 29.93 1.52
C LEU A 400 22.55 29.84 0.59
N THR A 401 21.59 28.96 0.89
CA THR A 401 20.37 28.81 0.07
C THR A 401 19.36 29.92 0.36
N ALA A 402 19.27 30.37 1.62
CA ALA A 402 18.38 31.45 2.01
C ALA A 402 18.87 32.83 1.50
N GLY A 403 20.19 33.06 1.44
CA GLY A 403 20.78 34.31 0.94
C GLY A 403 20.40 34.66 -0.51
N ARG A 404 19.99 33.65 -1.29
CA ARG A 404 19.61 33.79 -2.71
C ARG A 404 18.16 34.22 -2.93
N PHE A 405 17.33 34.27 -1.88
CA PHE A 405 15.94 34.69 -2.04
C PHE A 405 15.85 36.18 -2.43
N PRO A 406 14.90 36.53 -3.33
CA PRO A 406 14.57 37.91 -3.58
C PRO A 406 14.02 38.60 -2.34
N THR A 407 14.58 39.76 -2.05
CA THR A 407 14.04 40.75 -1.13
C THR A 407 13.80 42.03 -1.90
N PHE A 408 12.75 42.75 -1.58
CA PHE A 408 12.43 44.00 -2.26
C PHE A 408 11.68 44.93 -1.32
N CYS A 409 11.88 46.23 -1.51
CA CYS A 409 11.12 47.23 -0.79
C CYS A 409 9.80 47.47 -1.52
N LEU A 410 8.68 47.41 -0.80
CA LEU A 410 7.36 47.72 -1.37
C LEU A 410 7.16 49.20 -1.74
N ARG A 411 8.11 50.08 -1.39
CA ARG A 411 8.02 51.53 -1.64
C ARG A 411 8.85 51.97 -2.85
N CYS A 412 10.07 51.47 -2.99
CA CYS A 412 10.94 51.81 -4.13
C CYS A 412 11.06 50.69 -5.17
N GLU A 413 10.48 49.52 -4.91
CA GLU A 413 10.44 48.36 -5.80
C GLU A 413 11.83 47.81 -6.23
N HIS A 414 12.90 48.32 -5.63
CA HIS A 414 14.25 47.83 -5.86
C HIS A 414 14.45 46.46 -5.21
N VAL A 415 15.03 45.54 -5.99
CA VAL A 415 15.21 44.14 -5.64
C VAL A 415 16.66 43.87 -5.23
N LEU A 416 16.85 43.11 -4.18
CA LEU A 416 18.14 42.64 -3.67
C LEU A 416 18.08 41.13 -3.42
N HIS A 417 19.24 40.47 -3.48
CA HIS A 417 19.39 39.17 -2.83
C HIS A 417 19.37 39.35 -1.31
N LEU A 418 18.81 38.38 -0.58
CA LEU A 418 18.70 38.44 0.89
C LEU A 418 20.07 38.60 1.57
N ASP A 419 21.13 38.01 1.04
CA ASP A 419 22.50 38.15 1.55
C ASP A 419 23.05 39.58 1.39
N HIS A 420 22.93 40.15 0.20
CA HIS A 420 23.35 41.53 -0.09
C HIS A 420 22.49 42.54 0.65
N ALA A 421 21.19 42.27 0.82
CA ALA A 421 20.32 43.08 1.66
C ALA A 421 20.81 43.07 3.11
N ARG A 422 21.06 41.88 3.70
CA ARG A 422 21.59 41.76 5.06
C ARG A 422 22.93 42.49 5.21
N GLN A 423 23.84 42.34 4.25
CA GLN A 423 25.15 42.98 4.29
C GLN A 423 25.04 44.50 4.20
N TRP A 424 24.26 45.02 3.25
CA TRP A 424 24.08 46.46 3.05
C TRP A 424 23.38 47.11 4.25
N PHE A 425 22.27 46.52 4.67
CA PHE A 425 21.42 47.06 5.74
C PHE A 425 21.96 46.83 7.15
N SER A 426 23.05 46.06 7.30
CA SER A 426 23.81 46.01 8.56
C SER A 426 24.47 47.35 8.92
N ARG A 427 24.70 48.22 7.93
CA ARG A 427 25.39 49.51 8.10
C ARG A 427 24.59 50.70 7.56
N HIS A 428 23.56 50.47 6.76
CA HIS A 428 22.81 51.51 6.08
C HIS A 428 21.31 51.33 6.31
N VAL A 429 20.58 52.43 6.38
CA VAL A 429 19.10 52.43 6.46
C VAL A 429 18.47 52.73 5.09
N GLU A 430 19.23 53.41 4.22
CA GLU A 430 18.81 53.87 2.91
C GLU A 430 19.05 52.83 1.81
N CYS A 431 18.29 52.94 0.72
CA CYS A 431 18.40 52.09 -0.45
C CYS A 431 19.79 52.23 -1.11
N PRO A 432 20.43 51.14 -1.57
CA PRO A 432 21.73 51.21 -2.27
C PRO A 432 21.66 51.84 -3.67
N VAL A 433 20.46 52.10 -4.21
CA VAL A 433 20.31 52.70 -5.54
C VAL A 433 20.63 54.20 -5.46
N PRO A 434 21.56 54.71 -6.29
CA PRO A 434 21.84 56.14 -6.37
C PRO A 434 20.57 56.96 -6.60
N GLU A 435 20.45 58.10 -5.92
CA GLU A 435 19.29 59.00 -5.97
C GLU A 435 17.98 58.45 -5.36
N CYS A 436 17.94 57.18 -4.93
CA CYS A 436 16.81 56.63 -4.19
C CYS A 436 16.94 56.93 -2.68
N ARG A 437 16.17 57.90 -2.18
CA ARG A 437 16.17 58.28 -0.75
C ARG A 437 15.23 57.42 0.13
N CYS A 438 14.88 56.22 -0.33
CA CYS A 438 13.97 55.36 0.41
C CYS A 438 14.70 54.72 1.61
N GLN A 439 14.15 54.88 2.80
CA GLN A 439 14.64 54.22 4.03
C GLN A 439 14.14 52.77 4.09
N CYS A 440 14.74 51.91 3.27
CA CYS A 440 14.30 50.52 3.11
C CYS A 440 14.45 49.65 4.36
N ASN A 441 15.33 50.00 5.29
CA ASN A 441 15.53 49.28 6.56
C ASN A 441 15.14 50.15 7.78
N PHE A 442 14.13 51.02 7.63
CA PHE A 442 13.65 51.83 8.74
C PHE A 442 12.92 50.95 9.78
N GLN A 443 13.43 50.97 11.01
CA GLN A 443 12.78 50.33 12.15
C GLN A 443 12.07 51.41 12.97
N ALA A 444 10.73 51.41 12.95
CA ALA A 444 9.94 52.42 13.64
C ALA A 444 10.10 52.36 15.18
N ASN A 445 10.48 51.21 15.74
CA ASN A 445 10.70 50.99 17.17
C ASN A 445 11.95 50.13 17.39
N PRO A 446 13.14 50.71 17.63
CA PRO A 446 14.38 49.95 17.76
C PRO A 446 14.47 49.10 19.06
N GLU A 447 13.56 49.30 20.01
CA GLU A 447 13.51 48.55 21.28
C GLU A 447 12.72 47.24 21.19
N LEU A 448 12.01 47.00 20.08
CA LEU A 448 11.35 45.74 19.80
C LEU A 448 12.32 44.87 19.01
N ASP A 449 12.80 43.79 19.61
CA ASP A 449 13.72 42.84 18.99
C ASP A 449 12.97 42.08 17.87
N TYR A 450 12.97 42.63 16.66
CA TYR A 450 12.37 41.99 15.48
C TYR A 450 13.32 40.90 14.97
N HIS A 451 13.18 39.69 15.49
CA HIS A 451 13.93 38.51 15.05
C HIS A 451 13.56 38.03 13.63
#